data_AF-A0A1J6KKS2-F1
#
_entry.id   AF-A0A1J6KKS2-F1
#
_cell.length_a   1.000
_cell.length_b   1.000
_cell.length_c   1.000
_cell.angle_alpha   90.00
_cell.angle_beta   90.00
_cell.angle_gamma   90.00
#
_symmetry.space_group_name_H-M   'P 1'
#
loop_
_entity.id
_entity.type
_entity.pdbx_description
1 polymer ?
#
loop_
_entity_poly.entity_id
_entity_poly.type
_entity_poly.pdbx_seq_one_letter_code
_entity_poly.pdbx_strand_id
1 'polypeptide(L)'
;MKFGIQAPLDCVFCSTSMEAFEHLYFGCPKTNKLWDRVLKWLGITRQIGSWQDELNWISRLARRKNCKAEITTATFAMVVYCIWRERNSIRFNKGRYNMDELCKEIAIHIHIQG
;
A
#
# COMPACT_ATOMS: atom_id res chain seq x y z
N MET A 1 -21.37 28.85 -4.43
CA MET A 1 -21.09 27.85 -3.38
C MET A 1 -19.86 27.05 -3.79
N LYS A 2 -18.76 27.10 -3.02
CA LYS A 2 -17.63 26.18 -3.20
C LYS A 2 -17.86 25.01 -2.25
N PHE A 3 -18.19 23.84 -2.79
CA PHE A 3 -18.10 22.59 -2.05
C PHE A 3 -16.61 22.23 -1.93
N GLY A 4 -15.91 22.88 -0.99
CA GLY A 4 -14.55 22.51 -0.63
C GLY A 4 -14.59 21.72 0.66
N ILE A 5 -14.38 20.40 0.59
CA ILE A 5 -14.04 19.64 1.78
C ILE A 5 -12.69 20.20 2.26
N GLN A 6 -12.70 20.98 3.36
CA GLN A 6 -11.48 21.39 4.04
C GLN A 6 -10.87 20.16 4.74
N ALA A 7 -10.22 19.30 3.96
CA ALA A 7 -9.39 18.23 4.50
C ALA A 7 -7.97 18.78 4.71
N PRO A 8 -7.29 18.41 5.82
CA PRO A 8 -5.88 18.75 6.00
C PRO A 8 -5.06 18.29 4.79
N LEU A 9 -4.15 19.13 4.29
CA LEU A 9 -3.34 18.77 3.13
C LEU A 9 -2.26 17.73 3.48
N ASP A 10 -1.94 17.57 4.76
CA ASP A 10 -0.92 16.62 5.22
C ASP A 10 -1.37 15.18 5.07
N CYS A 11 -0.42 14.30 4.75
CA CYS A 11 -0.61 12.86 4.66
C CYS A 11 -1.14 12.29 5.97
N VAL A 12 -2.26 11.56 5.90
CA VAL A 12 -2.91 10.97 7.09
C VAL A 12 -2.06 9.94 7.83
N PHE A 13 -1.06 9.36 7.17
CA PHE A 13 -0.23 8.32 7.77
C PHE A 13 0.99 8.88 8.51
N CYS A 14 1.66 9.89 7.96
CA CYS A 14 2.92 10.40 8.51
C CYS A 14 2.82 11.81 9.09
N SER A 15 1.80 12.61 8.72
CA SER A 15 1.57 13.98 9.19
C SER A 15 2.78 14.93 9.04
N THR A 16 3.71 14.62 8.13
CA THR A 16 5.00 15.32 7.97
C THR A 16 5.23 15.81 6.54
N SER A 17 4.36 15.48 5.60
CA SER A 17 4.45 15.89 4.21
C SER A 17 3.05 15.98 3.62
N MET A 18 2.90 16.80 2.57
CA MET A 18 1.65 16.92 1.84
C MET A 18 1.25 15.55 1.25
N GLU A 19 -0.04 15.22 1.36
CA GLU A 19 -0.62 14.06 0.71
C GLU A 19 -0.64 14.28 -0.80
N ALA A 20 0.31 13.63 -1.48
CA ALA A 20 0.32 13.48 -2.93
C ALA A 20 0.23 11.98 -3.27
N PHE A 21 -0.19 11.65 -4.48
CA PHE A 21 -0.30 10.26 -4.93
C PHE A 21 1.02 9.48 -4.75
N GLU A 22 2.14 10.04 -5.24
CA GLU A 22 3.48 9.45 -5.10
C GLU A 22 3.89 9.29 -3.62
N HIS A 23 3.54 10.26 -2.77
CA HIS A 23 3.79 10.17 -1.35
C HIS A 23 2.93 9.08 -0.70
N LEU A 24 1.65 8.98 -1.06
CA LEU A 24 0.74 7.99 -0.51
C LEU A 24 1.20 6.56 -0.82
N TYR A 25 1.59 6.29 -2.07
CA TYR A 25 2.01 4.98 -2.52
C TYR A 25 3.54 4.86 -2.52
N PHE A 26 4.06 4.64 -1.31
CA PHE A 26 5.46 4.28 -0.98
C PHE A 26 6.48 5.42 -0.87
N GLY A 27 6.11 6.69 -1.15
CA GLY A 27 6.91 7.84 -0.70
C GLY A 27 6.77 8.17 0.79
N CYS A 28 5.66 7.75 1.41
CA CYS A 28 5.36 7.93 2.83
C CYS A 28 6.09 6.85 3.63
N PRO A 29 6.83 7.18 4.70
CA PRO A 29 7.57 6.20 5.49
C PRO A 29 6.71 5.06 6.05
N LYS A 30 5.43 5.32 6.33
CA LYS A 30 4.49 4.31 6.86
C LYS A 30 4.05 3.32 5.79
N THR A 31 3.62 3.80 4.62
CA THR A 31 3.16 2.92 3.53
C THR A 31 4.33 2.21 2.84
N ASN A 32 5.51 2.86 2.78
CA ASN A 32 6.76 2.22 2.38
C ASN A 32 7.10 1.04 3.31
N LYS A 33 7.09 1.25 4.63
CA LYS A 33 7.37 0.19 5.61
C LYS A 33 6.35 -0.94 5.59
N LEU A 34 5.07 -0.63 5.33
CA LEU A 34 4.04 -1.66 5.09
C LEU A 34 4.43 -2.55 3.92
N TRP A 35 4.80 -1.95 2.79
CA TRP A 35 5.19 -2.72 1.60
C TRP A 35 6.46 -3.55 1.82
N ASP A 36 7.46 -2.98 2.48
CA ASP A 36 8.72 -3.69 2.82
C ASP A 36 8.44 -4.93 3.68
N ARG A 37 7.59 -4.80 4.69
CA ARG A 37 7.22 -5.92 5.55
C ARG A 37 6.46 -7.01 4.80
N VAL A 38 5.55 -6.64 3.92
CA VAL A 38 4.80 -7.58 3.08
C VAL A 38 5.73 -8.30 2.09
N LEU A 39 6.68 -7.60 1.47
CA LEU A 39 7.69 -8.21 0.60
C LEU A 39 8.58 -9.19 1.37
N LYS A 40 9.04 -8.83 2.57
CA LYS A 40 9.83 -9.72 3.43
C LYS A 40 9.05 -10.98 3.80
N TRP A 41 7.76 -10.86 4.10
CA TRP A 41 6.88 -12.00 4.35
C TRP A 41 6.76 -12.93 3.13
N LEU A 42 6.74 -12.37 1.91
CA LEU A 42 6.79 -13.14 0.64
C LEU A 42 8.20 -13.71 0.31
N GLY A 43 9.19 -13.52 1.18
CA GLY A 43 10.58 -13.91 0.92
C GLY A 43 11.21 -13.12 -0.21
N ILE A 44 10.90 -11.83 -0.32
CA ILE A 44 11.47 -10.89 -1.30
C ILE A 44 12.18 -9.77 -0.53
N THR A 45 13.48 -9.65 -0.74
CA THR A 45 14.28 -8.54 -0.18
C THR A 45 14.75 -7.66 -1.33
N ARG A 46 14.31 -6.40 -1.35
CA ARG A 46 14.73 -5.40 -2.32
C ARG A 46 14.51 -4.00 -1.77
N GLN A 47 15.19 -3.01 -2.33
CA GLN A 47 14.89 -1.62 -2.09
C GLN A 47 13.57 -1.25 -2.78
N ILE A 48 12.68 -0.61 -2.04
CA ILE A 48 11.44 -0.03 -2.57
C ILE A 48 11.78 1.26 -3.30
N GLY A 49 11.32 1.35 -4.55
CA GLY A 49 11.51 2.51 -5.41
C GLY A 49 10.34 3.50 -5.33
N SER A 50 10.28 4.39 -6.32
CA SER A 50 9.11 5.24 -6.56
C SER A 50 7.88 4.41 -6.94
N TRP A 51 6.70 5.02 -6.94
CA TRP A 51 5.49 4.36 -7.44
C TRP A 51 5.69 3.79 -8.84
N GLN A 52 6.33 4.55 -9.74
CA GLN A 52 6.57 4.13 -11.10
C GLN A 52 7.54 2.94 -11.18
N ASP A 53 8.56 2.88 -10.31
CA ASP A 53 9.48 1.74 -10.23
C ASP A 53 8.75 0.48 -9.76
N GLU A 54 7.90 0.60 -8.74
CA GLU A 54 7.10 -0.50 -8.21
C GLU A 54 6.10 -1.01 -9.25
N LEU A 55 5.39 -0.11 -9.94
CA LEU A 55 4.49 -0.47 -11.03
C LEU A 55 5.22 -1.18 -12.16
N ASN A 56 6.39 -0.69 -12.56
CA ASN A 56 7.18 -1.30 -13.62
C ASN A 56 7.65 -2.71 -13.21
N TRP A 57 8.08 -2.87 -11.96
CA TRP A 57 8.50 -4.15 -11.42
C TRP A 57 7.36 -5.16 -11.37
N ILE A 58 6.21 -4.77 -10.80
CA ILE A 58 5.01 -5.61 -10.72
C ILE A 58 4.48 -5.95 -12.11
N SER A 59 4.46 -5.00 -13.05
CA SER A 59 4.01 -5.26 -14.43
C SER A 59 4.89 -6.30 -15.14
N ARG A 60 6.20 -6.27 -14.90
CA ARG A 60 7.12 -7.30 -15.41
C ARG A 60 6.90 -8.65 -14.72
N LEU A 61 6.59 -8.63 -13.42
CA LEU A 61 6.33 -9.84 -12.63
C LEU A 61 5.03 -10.52 -13.07
N ALA A 62 3.96 -9.77 -13.29
CA ALA A 62 2.65 -10.25 -13.73
C ALA A 62 2.69 -11.00 -15.08
N ARG A 63 3.68 -10.73 -15.92
CA ARG A 63 3.91 -11.46 -17.18
C ARG A 63 4.49 -12.86 -16.97
N ARG A 64 5.00 -13.17 -15.78
CA ARG A 64 5.56 -14.49 -15.45
C ARG A 64 4.42 -15.40 -15.01
N LYS A 65 4.30 -16.56 -15.66
CA LYS A 65 3.26 -17.57 -15.38
C LYS A 65 3.69 -18.53 -14.27
N ASN A 66 4.01 -18.02 -13.09
CA ASN A 66 4.31 -18.85 -11.93
C ASN A 66 3.60 -18.34 -10.67
N CYS A 67 3.30 -19.27 -9.77
CA CYS A 67 2.54 -19.01 -8.55
C CYS A 67 3.13 -17.87 -7.70
N LYS A 68 4.46 -17.81 -7.52
CA LYS A 68 5.11 -16.73 -6.75
C LYS A 68 4.86 -15.36 -7.39
N ALA A 69 4.91 -15.27 -8.71
CA ALA A 69 4.64 -14.03 -9.44
C ALA A 69 3.17 -13.61 -9.35
N GLU A 70 2.25 -14.55 -9.45
CA GLU A 70 0.80 -14.32 -9.30
C GLU A 70 0.47 -13.84 -7.89
N ILE A 71 0.92 -14.56 -6.86
CA ILE A 71 0.74 -14.19 -5.44
C ILE A 71 1.31 -12.79 -5.17
N THR A 72 2.53 -12.49 -5.64
CA THR A 72 3.16 -11.18 -5.41
C THR A 72 2.38 -10.05 -6.10
N THR A 73 1.87 -10.29 -7.32
CA THR A 73 1.08 -9.31 -8.07
C THR A 73 -0.27 -9.05 -7.39
N ALA A 74 -0.97 -10.11 -6.95
CA ALA A 74 -2.21 -9.99 -6.18
C ALA A 74 -1.99 -9.27 -4.84
N THR A 75 -0.89 -9.59 -4.15
CA THR A 75 -0.51 -8.94 -2.90
C THR A 75 -0.25 -7.46 -3.08
N PHE A 76 0.41 -7.06 -4.17
CA PHE A 76 0.61 -5.64 -4.49
C PHE A 76 -0.73 -4.90 -4.67
N ALA A 77 -1.66 -5.48 -5.44
CA ALA A 77 -2.99 -4.92 -5.62
C ALA A 77 -3.74 -4.78 -4.28
N MET A 78 -3.64 -5.78 -3.41
CA MET A 78 -4.22 -5.76 -2.07
C MET A 78 -3.62 -4.66 -1.19
N VAL A 79 -2.29 -4.47 -1.22
CA VAL A 79 -1.61 -3.39 -0.48
C VAL A 79 -2.07 -2.01 -0.95
N VAL A 80 -2.15 -1.79 -2.27
CA VAL A 80 -2.67 -0.53 -2.85
C VAL A 80 -4.11 -0.28 -2.40
N TYR A 81 -4.97 -1.31 -2.45
CA TYR A 81 -6.34 -1.22 -1.98
C TYR A 81 -6.42 -0.89 -0.48
N CYS A 82 -5.65 -1.58 0.37
CA CYS A 82 -5.63 -1.33 1.81
C CYS A 82 -5.18 0.10 2.13
N ILE A 83 -4.13 0.61 1.45
CA ILE A 83 -3.67 2.00 1.63
C ILE A 83 -4.80 2.97 1.30
N TRP A 84 -5.48 2.80 0.16
CA TRP A 84 -6.60 3.64 -0.24
C TRP A 84 -7.75 3.57 0.78
N ARG A 85 -8.11 2.36 1.23
CA ARG A 85 -9.19 2.13 2.19
C ARG A 85 -8.89 2.77 3.53
N GLU A 86 -7.71 2.54 4.09
CA GLU A 86 -7.29 3.16 5.35
C GLU A 86 -7.24 4.67 5.25
N ARG A 87 -6.71 5.20 4.15
CA ARG A 87 -6.69 6.65 3.91
C ARG A 87 -8.09 7.24 3.97
N ASN A 88 -9.06 6.62 3.28
CA ASN A 88 -10.44 7.11 3.29
C ASN A 88 -11.12 6.94 4.65
N SER A 89 -10.86 5.82 5.33
CA SER A 89 -11.36 5.57 6.69
C SER A 89 -10.89 6.65 7.67
N ILE A 90 -9.60 7.00 7.64
CA ILE A 90 -9.04 8.05 8.50
C ILE A 90 -9.61 9.43 8.14
N ARG A 91 -9.71 9.74 6.84
CA ARG A 91 -10.22 11.04 6.36
C ARG A 91 -11.69 11.28 6.70
N PHE A 92 -12.53 10.26 6.57
CA PHE A 92 -13.97 10.45 6.53
C PHE A 92 -14.73 9.73 7.65
N ASN A 93 -14.12 8.71 8.27
CA ASN A 93 -14.80 7.82 9.21
C ASN A 93 -14.10 7.70 10.57
N LYS A 94 -13.22 8.65 10.92
CA LYS A 94 -12.42 8.64 12.18
C LYS A 94 -11.61 7.34 12.35
N GLY A 95 -11.24 6.70 11.24
CA GLY A 95 -10.45 5.48 11.22
C GLY A 95 -9.06 5.68 11.82
N ARG A 96 -8.37 4.58 12.10
CA ARG A 96 -7.01 4.57 12.63
C ARG A 96 -6.17 3.59 11.84
N TYR A 97 -4.95 4.01 11.48
CA TYR A 97 -3.99 3.15 10.82
C TYR A 97 -3.27 2.25 11.83
N ASN A 98 -3.36 0.94 11.63
CA ASN A 98 -2.55 -0.04 12.34
C ASN A 98 -1.86 -0.98 11.35
N MET A 99 -0.53 -0.87 11.25
CA MET A 99 0.27 -1.70 10.33
C MET A 99 0.18 -3.19 10.65
N ASP A 100 0.15 -3.57 11.93
CA ASP A 100 0.10 -4.98 12.32
C ASP A 100 -1.22 -5.63 11.91
N GLU A 101 -2.33 -4.91 12.06
CA GLU A 101 -3.66 -5.37 11.62
C GLU A 101 -3.71 -5.52 10.10
N LEU A 102 -3.20 -4.53 9.35
CA LEU A 102 -3.14 -4.61 7.89
C LEU A 102 -2.27 -5.76 7.39
N CYS A 103 -1.08 -5.96 7.99
CA CYS A 103 -0.22 -7.08 7.60
C CYS A 103 -0.89 -8.43 7.86
N LYS A 104 -1.62 -8.57 8.98
CA LYS A 104 -2.38 -9.80 9.28
C LYS A 104 -3.51 -10.01 8.27
N GLU A 105 -4.28 -8.96 7.97
CA GLU A 105 -5.34 -9.01 6.97
C GLU A 105 -4.81 -9.45 5.61
N ILE A 106 -3.74 -8.79 5.11
CA ILE A 106 -3.12 -9.13 3.83
C ILE A 106 -2.67 -10.60 3.81
N ALA A 107 -2.02 -11.07 4.87
CA ALA A 107 -1.56 -12.45 4.97
C ALA A 107 -2.74 -13.45 4.94
N ILE A 108 -3.84 -13.15 5.65
CA ILE A 108 -5.05 -14.00 5.68
C ILE A 108 -5.69 -14.07 4.28
N HIS A 109 -5.89 -12.94 3.61
CA HIS A 109 -6.53 -12.93 2.29
C HIS A 109 -5.72 -13.69 1.23
N ILE A 110 -4.39 -13.56 1.25
CA ILE A 110 -3.51 -14.26 0.31
C ILE A 110 -3.44 -15.76 0.62
N HIS A 111 -3.41 -16.14 1.90
CA HIS A 111 -3.35 -17.57 2.29
C HIS A 111 -4.66 -18.32 2.03
N ILE A 112 -5.82 -17.64 2.09
CA ILE A 112 -7.11 -18.26 1.77
C ILE A 112 -7.29 -18.47 0.25
N GLN A 113 -6.62 -17.68 -0.58
CA GLN A 113 -6.80 -17.67 -2.04
C GLN A 113 -5.69 -18.37 -2.84
N GLY A 114 -4.59 -18.78 -2.20
CA GLY A 114 -3.48 -19.49 -2.82
C GLY A 114 -3.35 -20.92 -2.31
#